data_AF-A0A1G1KEZ1-F1
#
_entry.id   AF-A0A1G1KEZ1-F1
#
_cell.length_a   1.000
_cell.length_b   1.000
_cell.length_c   1.000
_cell.angle_alpha   90.00
_cell.angle_beta   90.00
_cell.angle_gamma   90.00
#
_symmetry.space_group_name_H-M   'P 1'
#
loop_
_entity.id
_entity.type
_entity.pdbx_description
1 polymer ?
#
loop_
_entity_poly.entity_id
_entity_poly.type
_entity_poly.pdbx_seq_one_letter_code
_entity_poly.pdbx_strand_id
1 'polypeptide(L)'
;MLMKIIPSALNAIGWFLIIILLGVTGQAEGAEQLAYAWRRGARYGLSLATMGHREEVLYEGPQRLSTPRWFPRGDAVIFARDVDGQWQLFRLALADRSLRQMTTLKGGADEPRVSPDGRQVAYRTYIDGVGPTLFVMDAEGDQQRPMTTPPMTAAPGEWLPGTTVYAFLSEFGGIAQVWLFDAETGRVKRLTGGAQLKSGIMPSPDGQTLAVHKVLIDVGTGKERRWAAARPGVVEELATWNPAGTAMVCVSNRDKKSYEIYRMNPDGTGEQNLTRHPAFDSFPAWSPEGSLIAFTSGRRGHGQYEIYTMDPNGDHVRQVTHGLFFQFARPVWRPPTSEPLVGTEAPRKPVR
;
A
#
# COMPACT_ATOMS: atom_id res chain seq x y z
N MET A 1 48.86 -40.87 48.04
CA MET A 1 48.45 -40.01 49.16
C MET A 1 47.98 -38.69 48.58
N LEU A 2 46.76 -38.30 48.94
CA LEU A 2 46.01 -37.07 48.64
C LEU A 2 45.38 -36.79 47.25
N MET A 3 44.07 -36.70 47.37
CA MET A 3 42.95 -36.30 46.51
C MET A 3 42.87 -34.78 46.24
N LYS A 4 41.94 -34.38 45.34
CA LYS A 4 41.26 -33.05 45.13
C LYS A 4 41.94 -32.08 44.12
N ILE A 5 41.32 -31.46 43.10
CA ILE A 5 39.94 -31.01 42.73
C ILE A 5 39.83 -30.85 41.18
N ILE A 6 38.64 -31.05 40.58
CA ILE A 6 38.16 -30.54 39.25
C ILE A 6 36.97 -29.58 39.61
N PRO A 7 36.54 -28.51 38.86
CA PRO A 7 36.59 -28.33 37.40
C PRO A 7 36.62 -26.89 36.78
N SER A 8 36.60 -26.86 35.44
CA SER A 8 35.91 -25.92 34.53
C SER A 8 36.34 -24.45 34.43
N ALA A 9 36.92 -24.05 33.30
CA ALA A 9 36.66 -22.78 32.59
C ALA A 9 37.57 -22.60 31.35
N LEU A 10 37.45 -23.45 30.33
CA LEU A 10 38.04 -23.20 29.02
C LEU A 10 37.16 -23.88 27.97
N ASN A 11 36.17 -23.15 27.44
CA ASN A 11 35.52 -23.36 26.13
C ASN A 11 34.23 -22.53 25.94
N ALA A 12 34.13 -21.32 26.51
CA ALA A 12 32.96 -20.45 26.29
C ALA A 12 33.29 -19.05 25.72
N ILE A 13 34.56 -18.63 25.73
CA ILE A 13 34.94 -17.25 25.35
C ILE A 13 35.48 -17.17 23.91
N GLY A 14 35.92 -18.29 23.32
CA GLY A 14 36.46 -18.33 21.95
C GLY A 14 35.42 -18.33 20.82
N TRP A 15 34.15 -18.63 21.11
CA TRP A 15 33.08 -18.66 20.10
C TRP A 15 32.22 -17.38 20.08
N PHE A 16 32.25 -16.59 21.16
CA PHE A 16 31.49 -15.33 21.23
C PHE A 16 32.15 -14.17 20.46
N LEU A 17 33.48 -14.20 20.25
CA LEU A 17 34.18 -13.14 19.51
C LEU A 17 34.11 -13.29 17.98
N ILE A 18 33.83 -14.49 17.45
CA ILE A 18 33.74 -14.71 16.00
C ILE A 18 32.40 -14.22 15.43
N ILE A 19 31.35 -14.15 16.25
CA ILE A 19 30.06 -13.56 15.85
C ILE A 19 30.13 -12.01 15.78
N ILE A 20 31.13 -11.39 16.40
CA ILE A 20 31.29 -9.93 16.40
C ILE A 20 32.25 -9.43 15.29
N LEU A 21 33.04 -10.32 14.67
CA LEU A 21 34.05 -9.94 13.66
C LEU A 21 33.77 -10.42 12.23
N LEU A 22 32.75 -11.26 12.02
CA LEU A 22 32.16 -11.47 10.70
C LEU A 22 30.84 -10.70 10.68
N GLY A 23 30.85 -9.54 10.03
CA GLY A 23 29.65 -8.74 9.82
C GLY A 23 28.53 -9.62 9.29
N VAL A 24 27.54 -9.89 10.14
CA VAL A 24 26.23 -10.37 9.72
C VAL A 24 25.57 -9.18 9.03
N THR A 25 26.01 -8.88 7.82
CA THR A 25 25.14 -8.34 6.77
C THR A 25 24.25 -9.49 6.30
N GLY A 26 23.52 -10.10 7.23
CA GLY A 26 22.31 -10.82 6.88
C GLY A 26 21.32 -9.72 6.53
N GLN A 27 21.20 -9.38 5.25
CA GLN A 27 19.93 -8.85 4.78
C GLN A 27 18.87 -9.81 5.31
N ALA A 28 17.84 -9.26 5.94
CA ALA A 28 16.71 -10.02 6.45
C ALA A 28 15.94 -10.62 5.27
N GLU A 29 16.51 -11.63 4.62
CA GLU A 29 15.91 -12.37 3.53
C GLU A 29 14.63 -13.02 4.08
N GLY A 30 13.48 -12.57 3.57
CA GLY A 30 12.16 -13.03 3.99
C GLY A 30 11.49 -12.23 5.11
N ALA A 31 12.10 -11.20 5.69
CA ALA A 31 11.39 -10.35 6.64
C ALA A 31 10.44 -9.40 5.90
N GLU A 32 9.15 -9.43 6.25
CA GLU A 32 8.16 -8.52 5.67
C GLU A 32 8.53 -7.06 5.99
N GLN A 33 8.55 -6.22 4.95
CA GLN A 33 8.94 -4.82 5.07
C GLN A 33 7.77 -3.89 4.79
N LEU A 34 7.77 -2.74 5.47
CA LEU A 34 6.70 -1.78 5.43
C LEU A 34 7.24 -0.38 5.12
N ALA A 35 6.79 0.21 4.02
CA ALA A 35 7.05 1.62 3.71
C ALA A 35 5.98 2.51 4.33
N TYR A 36 6.39 3.69 4.79
CA TYR A 36 5.49 4.72 5.27
C TYR A 36 6.09 6.12 5.11
N ALA A 37 5.20 7.10 5.06
CA ALA A 37 5.52 8.51 5.11
C ALA A 37 5.49 9.02 6.55
N TRP A 38 6.37 9.96 6.86
CA TRP A 38 6.43 10.58 8.18
C TRP A 38 6.72 12.08 8.10
N ARG A 39 6.34 12.78 9.17
CA ARG A 39 6.76 14.15 9.46
C ARG A 39 7.38 14.17 10.84
N ARG A 40 8.57 14.74 10.96
CA ARG A 40 9.30 14.95 12.21
C ARG A 40 9.78 16.40 12.24
N GLY A 41 9.18 17.22 13.09
CA GLY A 41 9.40 18.67 13.08
C GLY A 41 9.02 19.33 11.74
N ALA A 42 9.99 20.01 11.14
CA ALA A 42 9.86 20.69 9.84
C ALA A 42 10.27 19.80 8.64
N ARG A 43 10.54 18.51 8.87
CA ARG A 43 11.04 17.58 7.86
C ARG A 43 10.00 16.51 7.57
N TYR A 44 9.97 16.08 6.31
CA TYR A 44 9.16 14.98 5.83
C TYR A 44 10.08 13.91 5.26
N GLY A 45 9.67 12.66 5.36
CA GLY A 45 10.46 11.56 4.82
C GLY A 45 9.67 10.31 4.54
N LEU A 46 10.35 9.39 3.87
CA LEU A 46 9.92 8.03 3.61
C LEU A 46 10.86 7.09 4.32
N SER A 47 10.30 6.10 5.01
CA SER A 47 11.08 5.08 5.69
C SER A 47 10.57 3.68 5.40
N LEU A 48 11.48 2.73 5.58
CA LEU A 48 11.22 1.31 5.54
C LEU A 48 11.43 0.73 6.94
N ALA A 49 10.38 0.14 7.50
CA ALA A 49 10.50 -0.70 8.68
C ALA A 49 10.63 -2.16 8.23
N THR A 50 11.66 -2.83 8.72
CA THR A 50 11.78 -4.29 8.63
C THR A 50 11.45 -4.84 10.02
N MET A 51 10.52 -5.78 10.11
CA MET A 51 10.06 -6.30 11.42
C MET A 51 11.23 -6.83 12.24
N GLY A 52 11.43 -6.28 13.45
CA GLY A 52 12.55 -6.66 14.33
C GLY A 52 13.88 -5.94 14.08
N HIS A 53 13.94 -5.03 13.10
CA HIS A 53 15.14 -4.26 12.77
C HIS A 53 14.92 -2.75 12.90
N ARG A 54 16.01 -1.99 12.80
CA ARG A 54 15.98 -0.52 12.83
C ARG A 54 15.31 0.02 11.56
N GLU A 55 14.57 1.11 11.72
CA GLU A 55 14.05 1.94 10.62
C GLU A 55 15.18 2.36 9.67
N GLU A 56 14.95 2.19 8.38
CA GLU A 56 15.78 2.75 7.32
C GLU A 56 15.09 3.98 6.73
N VAL A 57 15.81 5.09 6.61
CA VAL A 57 15.31 6.31 5.94
C VAL A 57 15.64 6.22 4.45
N LEU A 58 14.62 6.20 3.61
CA LEU A 58 14.75 6.13 2.15
C LEU A 58 14.91 7.52 1.52
N TYR A 59 14.21 8.50 2.08
CA TYR A 59 14.19 9.89 1.60
C TYR A 59 13.86 10.85 2.74
N GLU A 60 14.46 12.03 2.75
CA GLU A 60 14.14 13.11 3.67
C GLU A 60 14.29 14.49 3.01
N GLY A 61 13.31 15.38 3.23
CA GLY A 61 13.33 16.74 2.70
C GLY A 61 12.41 17.71 3.45
N PRO A 62 12.46 19.01 3.11
CA PRO A 62 11.58 20.01 3.69
C PRO A 62 10.16 20.01 3.09
N GLN A 63 9.97 19.43 1.90
CA GLN A 63 8.68 19.44 1.20
C GLN A 63 7.74 18.34 1.72
N ARG A 64 6.45 18.66 1.75
CA ARG A 64 5.39 17.67 2.04
C ARG A 64 5.43 16.55 1.00
N LEU A 65 5.09 15.34 1.45
CA LEU A 65 4.97 14.16 0.59
C LEU A 65 3.75 13.33 0.96
N SER A 66 3.24 12.55 0.01
CA SER A 66 2.17 11.58 0.22
C SER A 66 2.72 10.26 0.74
N THR A 67 1.82 9.37 1.17
CA THR A 67 2.17 7.95 1.32
C THR A 67 2.72 7.40 -0.01
N PRO A 68 3.80 6.58 0.02
CA PRO A 68 4.33 5.93 -1.18
C PRO A 68 3.47 4.74 -1.64
N ARG A 69 3.67 4.33 -2.89
CA ARG A 69 3.23 3.04 -3.45
C ARG A 69 4.43 2.30 -4.00
N TRP A 70 4.44 0.98 -3.88
CA TRP A 70 5.50 0.15 -4.43
C TRP A 70 5.30 -0.08 -5.92
N PHE A 71 6.42 -0.15 -6.64
CA PHE A 71 6.44 -0.90 -7.89
C PHE A 71 6.33 -2.41 -7.57
N PRO A 72 5.71 -3.24 -8.42
CA PRO A 72 5.44 -4.64 -8.12
C PRO A 72 6.66 -5.50 -7.78
N ARG A 73 7.85 -5.13 -8.27
CA ARG A 73 9.12 -5.81 -7.96
C ARG A 73 9.69 -5.44 -6.58
N GLY A 74 9.11 -4.45 -5.91
CA GLY A 74 9.59 -3.96 -4.61
C GLY A 74 10.94 -3.23 -4.69
N ASP A 75 11.43 -2.87 -5.86
CA ASP A 75 12.73 -2.22 -6.10
C ASP A 75 12.66 -0.69 -6.16
N ALA A 76 11.45 -0.13 -6.26
CA ALA A 76 11.19 1.30 -6.27
C ALA A 76 9.86 1.63 -5.59
N VAL A 77 9.72 2.89 -5.18
CA VAL A 77 8.46 3.49 -4.75
C VAL A 77 8.11 4.71 -5.59
N ILE A 78 6.81 4.98 -5.74
CA ILE A 78 6.27 6.22 -6.31
C ILE A 78 5.47 6.96 -5.25
N PHE A 79 5.59 8.29 -5.21
CA PHE A 79 4.87 9.14 -4.26
C PHE A 79 4.67 10.54 -4.82
N ALA A 80 3.68 11.28 -4.32
CA ALA A 80 3.53 12.69 -4.62
C ALA A 80 4.35 13.54 -3.63
N ARG A 81 4.99 14.59 -4.10
CA ARG A 81 5.72 15.57 -3.29
C ARG A 81 5.34 16.98 -3.73
N ASP A 82 5.22 17.89 -2.78
CA ASP A 82 5.00 19.31 -3.04
C ASP A 82 6.21 19.92 -3.76
N VAL A 83 5.95 20.59 -4.87
CA VAL A 83 6.91 21.39 -5.64
C VAL A 83 6.22 22.72 -5.92
N ASP A 84 6.66 23.78 -5.22
CA ASP A 84 6.11 25.14 -5.33
C ASP A 84 4.58 25.19 -5.17
N GLY A 85 4.05 24.42 -4.22
CA GLY A 85 2.61 24.36 -3.93
C GLY A 85 1.81 23.45 -4.85
N GLN A 86 2.45 22.79 -5.81
CA GLN A 86 1.83 21.78 -6.67
C GLN A 86 2.35 20.39 -6.32
N TRP A 87 1.45 19.43 -6.09
CA TRP A 87 1.84 18.03 -5.95
C TRP A 87 2.42 17.52 -7.26
N GLN A 88 3.58 16.86 -7.24
CA GLN A 88 4.17 16.20 -8.40
C GLN A 88 4.57 14.79 -8.03
N LEU A 89 4.54 13.87 -9.00
CA LEU A 89 4.91 12.49 -8.78
C LEU A 89 6.42 12.31 -8.88
N PHE A 90 6.97 11.50 -7.98
CA PHE A 90 8.38 11.13 -7.94
C PHE A 90 8.52 9.62 -7.81
N ARG A 91 9.48 9.06 -8.56
CA ARG A 91 9.95 7.69 -8.42
C ARG A 91 11.27 7.70 -7.65
N LEU A 92 11.37 6.88 -6.61
CA LEU A 92 12.58 6.65 -5.83
C LEU A 92 13.01 5.19 -6.02
N ALA A 93 14.15 4.96 -6.68
CA ALA A 93 14.76 3.65 -6.76
C ALA A 93 15.45 3.31 -5.42
N LEU A 94 15.30 2.07 -4.95
CA LEU A 94 15.87 1.67 -3.66
C LEU A 94 17.38 1.39 -3.74
N ALA A 95 17.86 0.89 -4.88
CA ALA A 95 19.24 0.42 -5.02
C ALA A 95 20.29 1.53 -4.83
N ASP A 96 20.03 2.72 -5.40
CA ASP A 96 20.96 3.85 -5.41
C ASP A 96 20.37 5.14 -4.84
N ARG A 97 19.13 5.08 -4.33
CA ARG A 97 18.37 6.24 -3.83
C ARG A 97 18.16 7.32 -4.89
N SER A 98 18.23 6.97 -6.18
CA SER A 98 17.96 7.92 -7.26
C SER A 98 16.50 8.35 -7.24
N LEU A 99 16.30 9.67 -7.31
CA LEU A 99 14.98 10.30 -7.27
C LEU A 99 14.70 10.97 -8.62
N ARG A 100 13.70 10.46 -9.34
CA ARG A 100 13.23 11.01 -10.62
C ARG A 100 11.89 11.71 -10.44
N GLN A 101 11.79 12.95 -10.90
CA GLN A 101 10.50 13.63 -11.04
C GLN A 101 9.79 13.10 -12.28
N MET A 102 8.57 12.62 -12.11
CA MET A 102 7.77 11.96 -13.15
C MET A 102 6.81 12.93 -13.83
N THR A 103 6.40 14.00 -13.13
CA THR A 103 5.44 14.98 -13.64
C THR A 103 5.90 16.41 -13.41
N THR A 104 5.55 17.31 -14.33
CA THR A 104 5.78 18.76 -14.27
C THR A 104 4.49 19.51 -14.60
N LEU A 105 3.38 19.07 -14.01
CA LEU A 105 2.03 19.52 -14.39
C LEU A 105 1.61 20.74 -13.57
N LYS A 106 1.17 21.80 -14.25
CA LYS A 106 0.65 23.02 -13.60
C LYS A 106 -0.51 22.73 -12.63
N GLY A 107 -1.36 21.76 -12.97
CA GLY A 107 -2.47 21.29 -12.14
C GLY A 107 -2.09 20.30 -11.02
N GLY A 108 -0.81 19.97 -10.93
CA GLY A 108 -0.29 18.92 -10.06
C GLY A 108 -0.73 17.50 -10.44
N ALA A 109 -0.13 16.52 -9.77
CA ALA A 109 -0.48 15.12 -9.86
C ALA A 109 -0.33 14.44 -8.50
N ASP A 110 -1.32 13.61 -8.15
CA ASP A 110 -1.36 12.84 -6.91
C ASP A 110 -2.01 11.45 -7.10
N GLU A 111 -2.07 10.71 -5.99
CA GLU A 111 -2.63 9.34 -5.92
C GLU A 111 -2.11 8.37 -7.01
N PRO A 112 -0.78 8.20 -7.15
CA PRO A 112 -0.21 7.31 -8.14
C PRO A 112 -0.54 5.84 -7.85
N ARG A 113 -0.85 5.07 -8.90
CA ARG A 113 -1.12 3.62 -8.87
C ARG A 113 -0.33 2.93 -9.98
N VAL A 114 0.62 2.07 -9.60
CA VAL A 114 1.43 1.31 -10.54
C VAL A 114 0.66 0.07 -11.02
N SER A 115 0.71 -0.22 -12.32
CA SER A 115 0.10 -1.41 -12.90
C SER A 115 0.76 -2.70 -12.37
N PRO A 116 0.06 -3.86 -12.40
CA PRO A 116 0.58 -5.12 -11.87
C PRO A 116 1.88 -5.60 -12.54
N ASP A 117 2.07 -5.27 -13.81
CA ASP A 117 3.28 -5.55 -14.58
C ASP A 117 4.42 -4.52 -14.34
N GLY A 118 4.13 -3.44 -13.61
CA GLY A 118 5.08 -2.37 -13.30
C GLY A 118 5.36 -1.42 -14.45
N ARG A 119 4.62 -1.49 -15.57
CA ARG A 119 4.94 -0.74 -16.81
C ARG A 119 4.18 0.58 -16.95
N GLN A 120 3.08 0.76 -16.23
CA GLN A 120 2.23 1.92 -16.32
C GLN A 120 1.91 2.50 -14.94
N VAL A 121 1.64 3.81 -14.92
CA VAL A 121 1.20 4.52 -13.71
C VAL A 121 -0.08 5.29 -14.02
N ALA A 122 -1.15 4.93 -13.32
CA ALA A 122 -2.37 5.70 -13.25
C ALA A 122 -2.22 6.79 -12.18
N TYR A 123 -2.73 7.99 -12.43
CA TYR A 123 -2.68 9.10 -11.47
C TYR A 123 -3.82 10.09 -11.68
N ARG A 124 -4.06 10.93 -10.69
CA ARG A 124 -5.04 12.02 -10.75
C ARG A 124 -4.34 13.36 -11.01
N THR A 125 -4.97 14.22 -11.80
CA THR A 125 -4.53 15.60 -12.06
C THR A 125 -5.74 16.56 -12.11
N TYR A 126 -5.48 17.85 -11.94
CA TYR A 126 -6.47 18.92 -11.89
C TYR A 126 -6.24 19.90 -13.03
N ILE A 127 -6.90 19.70 -14.17
CA ILE A 127 -6.70 20.53 -15.35
C ILE A 127 -7.60 21.75 -15.27
N ASP A 128 -6.99 22.95 -15.12
CA ASP A 128 -7.56 24.30 -15.23
C ASP A 128 -9.11 24.39 -15.18
N GLY A 129 -9.69 24.25 -13.98
CA GLY A 129 -11.13 24.48 -13.73
C GLY A 129 -12.07 23.31 -14.02
N VAL A 130 -11.55 22.22 -14.61
CA VAL A 130 -12.24 20.94 -14.66
C VAL A 130 -11.85 20.16 -13.40
N GLY A 131 -12.82 19.52 -12.75
CA GLY A 131 -12.57 18.68 -11.56
C GLY A 131 -11.54 17.57 -11.80
N PRO A 132 -11.31 16.69 -10.80
CA PRO A 132 -10.25 15.69 -10.89
C PRO A 132 -10.40 14.80 -12.13
N THR A 133 -9.33 14.67 -12.90
CA THR A 133 -9.23 13.80 -14.09
C THR A 133 -8.19 12.73 -13.88
N LEU A 134 -8.36 11.58 -14.54
CA LEU A 134 -7.41 10.48 -14.47
C LEU A 134 -6.58 10.40 -15.74
N PHE A 135 -5.28 10.21 -15.54
CA PHE A 135 -4.28 10.05 -16.58
C PHE A 135 -3.50 8.76 -16.35
N VAL A 136 -2.95 8.24 -17.44
CA VAL A 136 -1.98 7.15 -17.43
C VAL A 136 -0.68 7.64 -18.07
N MET A 137 0.44 7.16 -17.55
CA MET A 137 1.78 7.35 -18.12
C MET A 137 2.55 6.03 -18.06
N ASP A 138 3.68 5.94 -18.73
CA ASP A 138 4.57 4.80 -18.52
C ASP A 138 5.30 4.88 -17.16
N ALA A 139 5.97 3.79 -16.79
CA ALA A 139 6.70 3.65 -15.52
C ALA A 139 7.86 4.63 -15.34
N GLU A 140 8.25 5.35 -16.39
CA GLU A 140 9.31 6.35 -16.40
C GLU A 140 8.76 7.79 -16.43
N GLY A 141 7.44 7.96 -16.55
CA GLY A 141 6.77 9.27 -16.48
C GLY A 141 6.54 9.90 -17.85
N ASP A 142 6.90 9.18 -18.90
CA ASP A 142 6.73 9.58 -20.28
C ASP A 142 5.34 9.11 -20.80
N GLN A 143 4.99 9.50 -22.02
CA GLN A 143 3.75 9.07 -22.69
C GLN A 143 2.45 9.32 -21.90
N GLN A 144 2.36 10.47 -21.23
CA GLN A 144 1.19 10.87 -20.45
C GLN A 144 -0.03 11.07 -21.35
N ARG A 145 -1.15 10.42 -21.02
CA ARG A 145 -2.41 10.54 -21.76
C ARG A 145 -3.64 10.42 -20.85
N PRO A 146 -4.75 11.10 -21.17
CA PRO A 146 -5.97 11.02 -20.37
C PRO A 146 -6.62 9.64 -20.45
N MET A 147 -7.12 9.13 -19.32
CA MET A 147 -8.08 8.02 -19.29
C MET A 147 -9.53 8.51 -19.36
N THR A 148 -9.77 9.72 -18.87
CA THR A 148 -11.09 10.35 -18.81
C THR A 148 -11.05 11.69 -19.53
N THR A 149 -12.09 12.03 -20.27
CA THR A 149 -12.22 13.35 -20.89
C THR A 149 -13.20 14.22 -20.10
N PRO A 150 -12.89 15.50 -19.86
CA PRO A 150 -13.84 16.47 -19.32
C PRO A 150 -15.19 16.42 -20.06
N PRO A 151 -16.34 16.60 -19.37
CA PRO A 151 -16.49 17.05 -17.99
C PRO A 151 -16.47 15.91 -16.94
N MET A 152 -15.99 14.70 -17.29
CA MET A 152 -15.96 13.58 -16.35
C MET A 152 -15.06 13.90 -15.15
N THR A 153 -15.66 14.00 -13.96
CA THR A 153 -14.92 13.92 -12.71
C THR A 153 -14.68 12.44 -12.40
N ALA A 154 -13.48 12.13 -11.93
CA ALA A 154 -13.11 10.77 -11.60
C ALA A 154 -12.31 10.69 -10.31
N ALA A 155 -12.67 9.71 -9.48
CA ALA A 155 -11.92 9.36 -8.30
C ALA A 155 -10.94 8.22 -8.63
N PRO A 156 -9.72 8.24 -8.08
CA PRO A 156 -8.76 7.16 -8.28
C PRO A 156 -9.35 5.82 -7.81
N GLY A 157 -8.99 4.77 -8.55
CA GLY A 157 -9.34 3.41 -8.22
C GLY A 157 -8.10 2.54 -8.15
N GLU A 158 -8.16 1.35 -8.74
CA GLU A 158 -7.11 0.35 -8.66
C GLU A 158 -7.01 -0.45 -9.97
N TRP A 159 -5.81 -0.96 -10.24
CA TRP A 159 -5.59 -1.91 -11.33
C TRP A 159 -6.15 -3.28 -10.97
N LEU A 160 -6.80 -3.96 -11.92
CA LEU A 160 -7.21 -5.34 -11.77
C LEU A 160 -5.95 -6.25 -11.78
N PRO A 161 -5.77 -7.12 -10.77
CA PRO A 161 -4.61 -8.00 -10.69
C PRO A 161 -4.36 -8.81 -11.95
N GLY A 162 -3.10 -8.90 -12.38
CA GLY A 162 -2.70 -9.70 -13.55
C GLY A 162 -3.15 -9.16 -14.91
N THR A 163 -3.68 -7.93 -14.98
CA THR A 163 -4.16 -7.32 -16.24
C THR A 163 -3.63 -5.90 -16.45
N THR A 164 -3.93 -5.35 -17.63
CA THR A 164 -3.72 -3.94 -18.00
C THR A 164 -4.97 -3.08 -17.77
N VAL A 165 -5.97 -3.57 -17.02
CA VAL A 165 -7.25 -2.88 -16.83
C VAL A 165 -7.25 -2.11 -15.51
N TYR A 166 -7.54 -0.83 -15.58
CA TYR A 166 -7.73 0.05 -14.43
C TYR A 166 -9.22 0.29 -14.17
N ALA A 167 -9.68 -0.03 -12.96
CA ALA A 167 -11.04 0.24 -12.52
C ALA A 167 -11.08 1.56 -11.75
N PHE A 168 -12.01 2.45 -12.10
CA PHE A 168 -12.15 3.76 -11.46
C PHE A 168 -13.61 4.18 -11.30
N LEU A 169 -13.88 5.11 -10.38
CA LEU A 169 -15.19 5.73 -10.25
C LEU A 169 -15.21 7.00 -11.08
N SER A 170 -16.24 7.17 -11.90
CA SER A 170 -16.47 8.43 -12.60
C SER A 170 -17.95 8.79 -12.63
N GLU A 171 -18.22 10.07 -12.48
CA GLU A 171 -19.55 10.64 -12.46
C GLU A 171 -19.94 11.19 -13.82
N PHE A 172 -21.11 10.77 -14.30
CA PHE A 172 -21.77 11.38 -15.44
C PHE A 172 -23.24 11.62 -15.06
N GLY A 173 -23.65 12.87 -14.88
CA GLY A 173 -25.03 13.23 -14.58
C GLY A 173 -25.52 12.93 -13.16
N GLY A 174 -24.66 13.06 -12.12
CA GLY A 174 -25.08 13.05 -10.71
C GLY A 174 -24.86 11.74 -9.95
N ILE A 175 -24.46 10.66 -10.63
CA ILE A 175 -24.25 9.33 -10.02
C ILE A 175 -22.90 8.77 -10.45
N ALA A 176 -22.01 8.52 -9.50
CA ALA A 176 -20.74 7.85 -9.79
C ALA A 176 -20.95 6.36 -10.09
N GLN A 177 -20.27 5.90 -11.13
CA GLN A 177 -20.33 4.54 -11.66
C GLN A 177 -18.91 3.97 -11.75
N VAL A 178 -18.78 2.64 -11.74
CA VAL A 178 -17.50 2.01 -12.06
C VAL A 178 -17.31 2.00 -13.57
N TRP A 179 -16.11 2.42 -13.97
CA TRP A 179 -15.60 2.36 -15.33
C TRP A 179 -14.31 1.55 -15.35
N LEU A 180 -14.05 0.94 -16.50
CA LEU A 180 -12.85 0.17 -16.78
C LEU A 180 -12.11 0.83 -17.93
N PHE A 181 -10.83 1.11 -17.73
CA PHE A 181 -9.90 1.58 -18.74
C PHE A 181 -8.88 0.48 -19.03
N ASP A 182 -8.84 0.00 -20.26
CA ASP A 182 -7.79 -0.90 -20.74
C ASP A 182 -6.60 -0.05 -21.20
N ALA A 183 -5.47 -0.21 -20.51
CA ALA A 183 -4.30 0.62 -20.76
C ALA A 183 -3.45 0.13 -21.94
N GLU A 184 -3.70 -1.07 -22.46
CA GLU A 184 -3.08 -1.54 -23.70
C GLU A 184 -3.83 -0.99 -24.91
N THR A 185 -5.16 -1.10 -24.91
CA THR A 185 -5.97 -0.67 -26.06
C THR A 185 -6.46 0.79 -25.98
N GLY A 186 -6.36 1.42 -24.80
CA GLY A 186 -6.95 2.72 -24.51
C GLY A 186 -8.48 2.73 -24.42
N ARG A 187 -9.13 1.57 -24.35
CA ARG A 187 -10.60 1.46 -24.37
C ARG A 187 -11.17 1.77 -23.00
N VAL A 188 -12.18 2.64 -22.95
CA VAL A 188 -12.96 2.94 -21.75
C VAL A 188 -14.35 2.32 -21.87
N LYS A 189 -14.82 1.61 -20.85
CA LYS A 189 -16.19 1.09 -20.78
C LYS A 189 -16.80 1.27 -19.40
N ARG A 190 -18.09 1.59 -19.35
CA ARG A 190 -18.87 1.61 -18.10
C ARG A 190 -19.17 0.16 -17.69
N LEU A 191 -18.98 -0.16 -16.40
CA LEU A 191 -19.24 -1.49 -15.84
C LEU A 191 -20.59 -1.55 -15.13
N THR A 192 -20.93 -0.54 -14.31
CA THR A 192 -22.14 -0.55 -13.48
C THR A 192 -23.26 0.31 -14.03
N GLY A 193 -24.49 0.08 -13.56
CA GLY A 193 -25.69 0.74 -14.07
C GLY A 193 -26.57 1.38 -13.00
N GLY A 194 -26.61 0.82 -11.78
CA GLY A 194 -27.73 1.02 -10.85
C GLY A 194 -27.37 1.54 -9.46
N ALA A 195 -26.18 1.24 -8.92
CA ALA A 195 -25.80 1.69 -7.59
C ALA A 195 -25.31 3.14 -7.55
N GLN A 196 -25.71 3.87 -6.50
CA GLN A 196 -25.00 5.08 -6.08
C GLN A 196 -23.72 4.66 -5.37
N LEU A 197 -22.62 4.62 -6.12
CA LEU A 197 -21.31 4.32 -5.58
C LEU A 197 -20.67 5.62 -5.11
N LYS A 198 -19.95 5.57 -3.98
CA LYS A 198 -19.37 6.78 -3.37
C LYS A 198 -17.85 6.80 -3.47
N SER A 199 -17.20 5.72 -3.05
CA SER A 199 -15.75 5.66 -2.96
C SER A 199 -15.24 4.22 -2.79
N GLY A 200 -13.92 4.07 -2.93
CA GLY A 200 -13.17 2.86 -2.59
C GLY A 200 -13.42 1.74 -3.57
N ILE A 201 -12.57 1.61 -4.59
CA ILE A 201 -12.53 0.41 -5.44
C ILE A 201 -11.45 -0.50 -4.89
N MET A 202 -11.82 -1.76 -4.62
CA MET A 202 -10.88 -2.78 -4.21
C MET A 202 -11.15 -4.09 -4.98
N PRO A 203 -10.33 -4.42 -5.99
CA PRO A 203 -10.42 -5.72 -6.66
C PRO A 203 -10.08 -6.85 -5.69
N SER A 204 -10.77 -7.98 -5.84
CA SER A 204 -10.37 -9.25 -5.25
C SER A 204 -9.02 -9.69 -5.83
N PRO A 205 -8.24 -10.51 -5.12
CA PRO A 205 -6.92 -10.95 -5.59
C PRO A 205 -6.94 -11.66 -6.95
N ASP A 206 -8.04 -12.33 -7.29
CA ASP A 206 -8.27 -12.98 -8.59
C ASP A 206 -8.76 -12.02 -9.70
N GLY A 207 -9.04 -10.76 -9.36
CA GLY A 207 -9.53 -9.73 -10.26
C GLY A 207 -10.97 -9.92 -10.75
N GLN A 208 -11.73 -10.89 -10.24
CA GLN A 208 -13.08 -11.21 -10.73
C GLN A 208 -14.17 -10.38 -10.06
N THR A 209 -13.91 -9.85 -8.86
CA THR A 209 -14.87 -9.07 -8.08
C THR A 209 -14.28 -7.72 -7.69
N LEU A 210 -15.06 -6.65 -7.77
CA LEU A 210 -14.74 -5.38 -7.13
C LEU A 210 -15.58 -5.21 -5.87
N ALA A 211 -14.94 -4.99 -4.73
CA ALA A 211 -15.60 -4.41 -3.57
C ALA A 211 -15.60 -2.90 -3.72
N VAL A 212 -16.78 -2.30 -3.80
CA VAL A 212 -16.99 -0.86 -3.88
C VAL A 212 -17.97 -0.41 -2.82
N HIS A 213 -17.48 0.30 -1.81
CA HIS A 213 -18.26 0.57 -0.59
C HIS A 213 -18.86 -0.75 -0.04
N LYS A 214 -20.19 -0.85 0.09
CA LYS A 214 -20.92 -2.04 0.55
C LYS A 214 -21.51 -2.87 -0.59
N VAL A 215 -20.91 -2.79 -1.78
CA VAL A 215 -21.38 -3.46 -3.00
C VAL A 215 -20.25 -4.29 -3.58
N LEU A 216 -20.53 -5.56 -3.86
CA LEU A 216 -19.68 -6.43 -4.68
C LEU A 216 -20.16 -6.34 -6.13
N ILE A 217 -19.23 -6.16 -7.05
CA ILE A 217 -19.50 -6.04 -8.49
C ILE A 217 -18.71 -7.12 -9.20
N ASP A 218 -19.40 -7.97 -9.95
CA ASP A 218 -18.78 -8.93 -10.84
C ASP A 218 -18.13 -8.20 -12.04
N VAL A 219 -16.84 -8.39 -12.27
CA VAL A 219 -16.07 -7.65 -13.28
C VAL A 219 -16.48 -8.02 -14.71
N GLY A 220 -16.90 -9.27 -14.94
CA GLY A 220 -17.27 -9.77 -16.26
C GLY A 220 -18.65 -9.29 -16.72
N THR A 221 -19.59 -9.20 -15.79
CA THR A 221 -21.02 -8.95 -16.07
C THR A 221 -21.50 -7.59 -15.59
N GLY A 222 -20.78 -6.93 -14.67
CA GLY A 222 -21.22 -5.71 -14.00
C GLY A 222 -22.33 -5.94 -12.98
N LYS A 223 -22.66 -7.20 -12.65
CA LYS A 223 -23.74 -7.52 -11.70
C LYS A 223 -23.39 -7.04 -10.30
N GLU A 224 -24.28 -6.25 -9.73
CA GLU A 224 -24.13 -5.62 -8.42
C GLU A 224 -24.83 -6.45 -7.32
N ARG A 225 -24.15 -6.71 -6.20
CA ARG A 225 -24.71 -7.37 -5.01
C ARG A 225 -24.30 -6.62 -3.74
N ARG A 226 -25.26 -6.22 -2.92
CA ARG A 226 -24.96 -5.58 -1.61
C ARG A 226 -24.43 -6.61 -0.62
N TRP A 227 -23.55 -6.17 0.28
CA TRP A 227 -23.11 -6.97 1.43
C TRP A 227 -24.29 -7.39 2.29
N ALA A 228 -24.25 -8.62 2.79
CA ALA A 228 -25.32 -9.16 3.63
C ALA A 228 -25.46 -8.39 4.95
N ALA A 229 -24.35 -7.89 5.51
CA ALA A 229 -24.32 -7.16 6.76
C ALA A 229 -24.41 -5.63 6.61
N ALA A 230 -24.83 -5.10 5.46
CA ALA A 230 -24.84 -3.66 5.22
C ALA A 230 -25.80 -2.92 6.19
N ARG A 231 -25.23 -2.11 7.10
CA ARG A 231 -25.99 -1.30 8.07
C ARG A 231 -26.11 0.17 7.61
N PRO A 232 -27.31 0.78 7.63
CA PRO A 232 -27.47 2.22 7.41
C PRO A 232 -26.75 3.05 8.49
N GLY A 233 -26.08 4.13 8.08
CA GLY A 233 -25.42 5.08 9.00
C GLY A 233 -24.10 4.61 9.64
N VAL A 234 -23.64 3.39 9.32
CA VAL A 234 -22.34 2.85 9.74
C VAL A 234 -21.32 3.06 8.62
N VAL A 235 -20.20 3.70 8.96
CA VAL A 235 -19.04 3.81 8.06
C VAL A 235 -18.36 2.45 8.00
N GLU A 236 -18.14 1.96 6.79
CA GLU A 236 -17.34 0.79 6.45
C GLU A 236 -16.51 1.18 5.24
N GLU A 237 -15.27 1.57 5.48
CA GLU A 237 -14.37 2.13 4.46
C GLU A 237 -13.08 1.32 4.35
N LEU A 238 -12.41 1.49 3.20
CA LEU A 238 -11.06 1.00 2.94
C LEU A 238 -10.92 -0.51 3.15
N ALA A 239 -11.87 -1.27 2.61
CA ALA A 239 -11.84 -2.72 2.70
C ALA A 239 -10.68 -3.25 1.85
N THR A 240 -9.75 -4.00 2.44
CA THR A 240 -8.67 -4.70 1.70
C THR A 240 -8.79 -6.20 1.91
N TRP A 241 -8.55 -6.95 0.85
CA TRP A 241 -8.58 -8.41 0.85
C TRP A 241 -7.29 -8.97 1.43
N ASN A 242 -7.37 -10.10 2.13
CA ASN A 242 -6.17 -10.89 2.36
C ASN A 242 -5.68 -11.48 1.02
N PRO A 243 -4.39 -11.82 0.89
CA PRO A 243 -3.82 -12.32 -0.37
C PRO A 243 -4.56 -13.54 -0.94
N ALA A 244 -5.09 -14.40 -0.07
CA ALA A 244 -5.86 -15.58 -0.46
C ALA A 244 -7.30 -15.29 -0.91
N GLY A 245 -7.80 -14.06 -0.77
CA GLY A 245 -9.17 -13.67 -1.16
C GLY A 245 -10.29 -14.20 -0.26
N THR A 246 -9.95 -14.85 0.84
CA THR A 246 -10.89 -15.50 1.77
C THR A 246 -11.45 -14.56 2.85
N ALA A 247 -10.83 -13.40 3.06
CA ALA A 247 -11.21 -12.46 4.10
C ALA A 247 -10.92 -11.02 3.67
N MET A 248 -11.63 -10.07 4.27
CA MET A 248 -11.41 -8.64 4.13
C MET A 248 -11.22 -7.99 5.49
N VAL A 249 -10.48 -6.89 5.52
CA VAL A 249 -10.45 -5.99 6.68
C VAL A 249 -10.93 -4.61 6.27
N CYS A 250 -11.75 -3.97 7.11
CA CYS A 250 -12.30 -2.64 6.88
C CYS A 250 -12.22 -1.79 8.14
N VAL A 251 -12.37 -0.49 7.97
CA VAL A 251 -12.49 0.47 9.08
C VAL A 251 -13.96 0.70 9.36
N SER A 252 -14.39 0.54 10.61
CA SER A 252 -15.79 0.73 11.01
C SER A 252 -15.95 1.52 12.30
N ASN A 253 -16.98 2.38 12.33
CA ASN A 253 -17.40 3.12 13.53
C ASN A 253 -18.67 2.53 14.18
N ARG A 254 -18.99 1.28 13.88
CA ARG A 254 -20.27 0.65 14.26
C ARG A 254 -20.55 0.64 15.76
N ASP A 255 -19.52 0.64 16.59
CA ASP A 255 -19.64 0.66 18.05
C ASP A 255 -19.79 2.08 18.61
N LYS A 256 -19.85 3.10 17.75
CA LYS A 256 -20.11 4.53 18.02
C LYS A 256 -19.16 5.22 19.01
N LYS A 257 -18.07 4.57 19.38
CA LYS A 257 -17.03 5.12 20.29
C LYS A 257 -15.87 5.72 19.53
N SER A 258 -15.36 4.99 18.54
CA SER A 258 -14.22 5.35 17.69
C SER A 258 -14.29 4.55 16.38
N TYR A 259 -13.36 4.79 15.47
CA TYR A 259 -13.10 3.91 14.32
C TYR A 259 -12.19 2.76 14.76
N GLU A 260 -12.58 1.55 14.42
CA GLU A 260 -11.86 0.30 14.72
C GLU A 260 -11.71 -0.55 13.46
N ILE A 261 -10.82 -1.53 13.50
CA ILE A 261 -10.56 -2.43 12.37
C ILE A 261 -11.36 -3.71 12.56
N TYR A 262 -12.14 -4.05 11.54
CA TYR A 262 -12.96 -5.24 11.50
C TYR A 262 -12.46 -6.19 10.42
N ARG A 263 -12.48 -7.48 10.71
CA ARG A 263 -12.34 -8.55 9.72
C ARG A 263 -13.71 -9.12 9.38
N MET A 264 -13.92 -9.50 8.14
CA MET A 264 -15.15 -10.16 7.67
C MET A 264 -14.87 -11.06 6.48
N ASN A 265 -15.82 -11.92 6.15
CA ASN A 265 -15.86 -12.66 4.89
C ASN A 265 -16.16 -11.70 3.73
N PRO A 266 -15.77 -12.04 2.49
CA PRO A 266 -16.05 -11.23 1.30
C PRO A 266 -17.52 -10.84 1.08
N ASP A 267 -18.45 -11.68 1.52
CA ASP A 267 -19.90 -11.43 1.43
C ASP A 267 -20.45 -10.52 2.54
N GLY A 268 -19.59 -10.07 3.46
CA GLY A 268 -19.90 -9.25 4.62
C GLY A 268 -20.31 -10.04 5.87
N THR A 269 -20.29 -11.39 5.84
CA THR A 269 -20.58 -12.22 7.02
C THR A 269 -19.34 -12.41 7.91
N GLY A 270 -19.50 -13.05 9.08
CA GLY A 270 -18.36 -13.45 9.91
C GLY A 270 -17.57 -12.28 10.49
N GLU A 271 -18.25 -11.17 10.80
CA GLU A 271 -17.61 -9.94 11.25
C GLU A 271 -16.97 -10.07 12.64
N GLN A 272 -15.75 -9.59 12.79
CA GLN A 272 -14.96 -9.63 14.03
C GLN A 272 -14.22 -8.30 14.23
N ASN A 273 -14.41 -7.67 15.41
CA ASN A 273 -13.58 -6.52 15.82
C ASN A 273 -12.18 -7.01 16.21
N LEU A 274 -11.16 -6.56 15.48
CA LEU A 274 -9.77 -6.95 15.68
C LEU A 274 -9.05 -6.07 16.70
N THR A 275 -9.31 -4.76 16.75
CA THR A 275 -8.49 -3.85 17.58
C THR A 275 -9.00 -3.66 19.00
N ARG A 276 -10.32 -3.67 19.21
CA ARG A 276 -10.96 -3.62 20.54
C ARG A 276 -10.38 -2.55 21.46
N HIS A 277 -10.18 -1.35 20.93
CA HIS A 277 -9.49 -0.26 21.62
C HIS A 277 -10.25 1.07 21.46
N PRO A 278 -10.35 1.91 22.50
CA PRO A 278 -11.08 3.18 22.41
C PRO A 278 -10.41 4.24 21.53
N ALA A 279 -9.25 3.96 20.95
CA ALA A 279 -8.52 4.91 20.12
C ALA A 279 -8.99 4.81 18.67
N PHE A 280 -8.60 5.79 17.85
CA PHE A 280 -8.82 5.73 16.41
C PHE A 280 -7.85 4.73 15.78
N ASP A 281 -8.38 3.72 15.09
CA ASP A 281 -7.63 2.77 14.28
C ASP A 281 -8.11 2.82 12.82
N SER A 282 -7.17 2.88 11.87
CA SER A 282 -7.50 3.02 10.44
C SER A 282 -6.38 2.54 9.52
N PHE A 283 -6.63 2.62 8.21
CA PHE A 283 -5.74 2.20 7.12
C PHE A 283 -5.14 0.79 7.30
N PRO A 284 -5.98 -0.24 7.53
CA PRO A 284 -5.49 -1.60 7.61
C PRO A 284 -4.89 -2.04 6.26
N ALA A 285 -3.80 -2.79 6.33
CA ALA A 285 -3.14 -3.38 5.17
C ALA A 285 -2.66 -4.79 5.52
N TRP A 286 -3.10 -5.78 4.75
CA TRP A 286 -2.56 -7.14 4.83
C TRP A 286 -1.14 -7.18 4.32
N SER A 287 -0.30 -7.93 5.02
CA SER A 287 1.02 -8.28 4.54
C SER A 287 0.92 -9.22 3.33
N PRO A 288 1.94 -9.28 2.47
CA PRO A 288 1.85 -10.05 1.22
C PRO A 288 1.68 -11.55 1.44
N GLU A 289 2.22 -12.07 2.54
CA GLU A 289 2.06 -13.47 2.95
C GLU A 289 0.77 -13.70 3.74
N GLY A 290 0.04 -12.64 4.09
CA GLY A 290 -1.19 -12.70 4.87
C GLY A 290 -0.99 -13.03 6.35
N SER A 291 0.27 -13.05 6.81
CA SER A 291 0.67 -13.32 8.20
C SER A 291 0.44 -12.16 9.15
N LEU A 292 0.37 -10.92 8.64
CA LEU A 292 0.22 -9.73 9.47
C LEU A 292 -0.81 -8.75 8.88
N ILE A 293 -1.38 -7.93 9.76
CA ILE A 293 -2.14 -6.73 9.40
C ILE A 293 -1.40 -5.53 9.98
N ALA A 294 -0.95 -4.62 9.13
CA ALA A 294 -0.46 -3.31 9.56
C ALA A 294 -1.59 -2.29 9.58
N PHE A 295 -1.54 -1.33 10.50
CA PHE A 295 -2.56 -0.30 10.63
C PHE A 295 -2.06 0.92 11.39
N THR A 296 -2.74 2.05 11.20
CA THR A 296 -2.49 3.30 11.92
C THR A 296 -3.35 3.36 13.17
N SER A 297 -2.76 3.71 14.32
CA SER A 297 -3.46 3.77 15.61
C SER A 297 -3.08 5.00 16.42
N GLY A 298 -4.09 5.67 16.97
CA GLY A 298 -3.94 6.80 17.90
C GLY A 298 -3.76 6.39 19.36
N ARG A 299 -3.50 5.10 19.67
CA ARG A 299 -3.51 4.57 21.05
C ARG A 299 -2.50 5.19 22.01
N ARG A 300 -1.51 5.93 21.51
CA ARG A 300 -0.53 6.66 22.34
C ARG A 300 -1.05 8.01 22.83
N GLY A 301 -2.15 8.51 22.27
CA GLY A 301 -2.71 9.82 22.62
C GLY A 301 -1.93 10.99 22.02
N HIS A 302 -2.19 12.20 22.53
CA HIS A 302 -1.49 13.45 22.17
C HIS A 302 -1.51 13.84 20.68
N GLY A 303 -2.49 13.34 19.91
CA GLY A 303 -2.59 13.60 18.47
C GLY A 303 -1.52 12.88 17.64
N GLN A 304 -0.84 11.89 18.21
CA GLN A 304 0.17 11.06 17.52
C GLN A 304 -0.49 9.80 16.98
N TYR A 305 -0.23 9.51 15.71
CA TYR A 305 -0.73 8.33 15.01
C TYR A 305 0.44 7.45 14.60
N GLU A 306 0.58 6.30 15.24
CA GLU A 306 1.69 5.38 14.98
C GLU A 306 1.21 4.19 14.16
N ILE A 307 2.14 3.53 13.47
CA ILE A 307 1.87 2.28 12.79
C ILE A 307 2.06 1.12 13.77
N TYR A 308 1.11 0.20 13.73
CA TYR A 308 1.12 -1.05 14.47
C TYR A 308 0.95 -2.22 13.51
N THR A 309 1.38 -3.39 13.95
CA THR A 309 1.07 -4.68 13.33
C THR A 309 0.32 -5.56 14.32
N MET A 310 -0.45 -6.51 13.81
CA MET A 310 -1.12 -7.55 14.59
C MET A 310 -1.28 -8.82 13.76
N ASP A 311 -1.58 -9.92 14.43
CA ASP A 311 -1.94 -11.17 13.77
C ASP A 311 -3.32 -11.05 13.10
N PRO A 312 -3.63 -11.92 12.11
CA PRO A 312 -4.91 -11.90 11.37
C PRO A 312 -6.16 -12.05 12.25
N ASN A 313 -6.00 -12.57 13.46
CA ASN A 313 -7.07 -12.79 14.44
C ASN A 313 -7.23 -11.61 15.43
N GLY A 314 -6.35 -10.60 15.37
CA GLY A 314 -6.33 -9.43 16.25
C GLY A 314 -5.35 -9.53 17.43
N ASP A 315 -4.66 -10.66 17.61
CA ASP A 315 -3.71 -10.86 18.69
C ASP A 315 -2.33 -10.24 18.38
N HIS A 316 -1.44 -10.28 19.37
CA HIS A 316 -0.04 -9.86 19.25
C HIS A 316 0.19 -8.47 18.65
N VAL A 317 -0.63 -7.50 19.06
CA VAL A 317 -0.49 -6.11 18.61
C VAL A 317 0.86 -5.52 19.01
N ARG A 318 1.64 -5.05 18.04
CA ARG A 318 2.99 -4.51 18.20
C ARG A 318 3.12 -3.15 17.55
N GLN A 319 3.80 -2.22 18.22
CA GLN A 319 4.11 -0.90 17.66
C GLN A 319 5.32 -0.99 16.71
N VAL A 320 5.22 -0.40 15.53
CA VAL A 320 6.28 -0.37 14.52
C VAL A 320 7.02 0.96 14.56
N THR A 321 6.31 2.08 14.65
CA THR A 321 6.89 3.42 14.55
C THR A 321 6.84 4.19 15.86
N HIS A 322 7.70 5.20 15.98
CA HIS A 322 7.74 6.13 17.11
C HIS A 322 7.88 7.57 16.59
N GLY A 323 6.95 8.46 16.95
CA GLY A 323 7.01 9.88 16.64
C GLY A 323 6.54 10.25 15.23
N LEU A 324 5.51 9.59 14.71
CA LEU A 324 4.85 10.00 13.47
C LEU A 324 3.93 11.21 13.74
N PHE A 325 4.40 12.43 13.44
CA PHE A 325 3.54 13.63 13.44
C PHE A 325 2.75 13.79 12.14
N PHE A 326 2.52 12.70 11.41
CA PHE A 326 1.80 12.69 10.16
C PHE A 326 0.39 12.13 10.41
N GLN A 327 -0.61 13.00 10.39
CA GLN A 327 -1.99 12.53 10.41
C GLN A 327 -2.20 11.70 9.14
N PHE A 328 -2.64 10.44 9.31
CA PHE A 328 -2.98 9.52 8.22
C PHE A 328 -1.80 8.85 7.47
N ALA A 329 -0.67 8.58 8.13
CA ALA A 329 0.38 7.75 7.55
C ALA A 329 -0.16 6.34 7.27
N ARG A 330 -0.30 5.98 5.99
CA ARG A 330 -0.82 4.66 5.61
C ARG A 330 0.34 3.67 5.51
N PRO A 331 0.29 2.53 6.22
CA PRO A 331 1.29 1.48 6.07
C PRO A 331 1.16 0.85 4.68
N VAL A 332 2.28 0.66 3.97
CA VAL A 332 2.29 -0.03 2.66
C VAL A 332 3.36 -1.12 2.63
N TRP A 333 2.91 -2.37 2.63
CA TRP A 333 3.80 -3.52 2.57
C TRP A 333 4.55 -3.60 1.25
N ARG A 334 5.84 -3.90 1.34
CA ARG A 334 6.68 -4.22 0.19
C ARG A 334 6.19 -5.53 -0.42
N PRO A 335 5.93 -5.60 -1.73
CA PRO A 335 5.61 -6.87 -2.40
C PRO A 335 6.73 -7.90 -2.19
N PRO A 336 6.44 -9.21 -2.34
CA PRO A 336 7.47 -10.23 -2.34
C PRO A 336 8.49 -9.90 -3.42
N THR A 337 9.76 -9.92 -3.08
CA THR A 337 10.82 -9.67 -4.07
C THR A 337 10.88 -10.93 -4.92
N SER A 338 10.39 -10.89 -6.15
CA SER A 338 10.77 -11.92 -7.11
C SER A 338 12.26 -11.72 -7.38
N GLU A 339 13.07 -12.75 -7.16
CA GLU A 339 14.46 -12.74 -7.61
C GLU A 339 14.48 -12.31 -9.09
N PRO A 340 15.50 -11.55 -9.53
CA PRO A 340 15.69 -11.38 -10.97
C PRO A 340 15.77 -12.78 -11.58
N LEU A 341 15.05 -13.03 -12.68
CA LEU A 341 15.26 -14.22 -13.49
C LEU A 341 16.76 -14.27 -13.80
N VAL A 342 17.45 -15.22 -13.16
CA VAL A 342 18.87 -15.47 -13.38
C VAL A 342 19.01 -16.00 -14.80
N GLY A 343 19.16 -15.09 -15.75
CA GLY A 343 19.70 -15.37 -17.06
C GLY A 343 21.22 -15.43 -16.94
N THR A 344 21.76 -16.54 -16.44
CA THR A 344 23.17 -16.85 -16.61
C THR A 344 23.46 -17.11 -18.08
N GLU A 345 23.85 -16.09 -18.81
CA GLU A 345 24.87 -16.27 -19.84
C GLU A 345 26.13 -15.56 -19.37
N ALA A 346 27.06 -16.35 -18.83
CA ALA A 346 28.44 -15.92 -18.69
C ALA A 346 28.99 -15.56 -20.09
N PRO A 347 29.81 -14.51 -20.23
CA PRO A 347 30.46 -14.22 -21.51
C PRO A 347 31.32 -15.43 -21.91
N ARG A 348 30.98 -16.07 -23.03
CA ARG A 348 31.84 -17.08 -23.65
C ARG A 348 33.18 -16.40 -23.95
N LYS A 349 34.24 -16.87 -23.30
CA LYS A 349 35.62 -16.51 -23.72
C LYS A 349 35.78 -16.93 -25.19
N PRO A 350 36.43 -16.11 -26.03
CA PRO A 350 36.77 -16.55 -27.37
C PRO A 350 37.73 -17.74 -27.27
N VAL A 351 37.38 -18.83 -27.95
CA VAL A 351 38.33 -19.90 -28.25
C VAL A 351 39.34 -19.32 -29.24
N ARG A 352 40.63 -19.57 -28.96
CA ARG A 352 41.79 -19.06 -29.71
C ARG A 352 41.75 -19.39 -31.19
#